data_AF-A0A497CIJ3-F1
#
_entry.id   AF-A0A497CIJ3-F1
#
_cell.length_a   1.000
_cell.length_b   1.000
_cell.length_c   1.000
_cell.angle_alpha   90.00
_cell.angle_beta   90.00
_cell.angle_gamma   90.00
#
_symmetry.space_group_name_H-M   'P 1'
#
loop_
_entity.id
_entity.type
_entity.pdbx_description
1 polymer ?
#
loop_
_entity_poly.entity_id
_entity_poly.type
_entity_poly.pdbx_seq_one_letter_code
_entity_poly.pdbx_strand_id
1 'polypeptide(L)'
;KIETAKANGSWSALDDVENEIIPNELQVAFNNNQQAFENYKNFAPSYRKSYLHWLKQAKREETRLKRIEKIIKLCINNKKTP
;
A
#
# COMPACT_ATOMS: atom_id res chain seq x y z
N LYS A 1 17.15 -9.16 -27.80
CA LYS A 1 16.75 -9.70 -26.48
C LYS A 1 16.75 -8.53 -25.52
N ILE A 2 15.58 -8.15 -24.98
CA ILE A 2 15.46 -7.09 -23.98
C ILE A 2 15.23 -7.80 -22.65
N GLU A 3 16.34 -8.09 -22.00
CA GLU A 3 16.44 -8.45 -20.59
C GLU A 3 16.34 -7.11 -19.84
N THR A 4 15.46 -6.84 -18.86
CA THR A 4 15.30 -7.54 -17.58
C THR A 4 14.08 -6.95 -16.84
N ALA A 5 13.36 -7.79 -16.08
CA ALA A 5 12.48 -7.46 -14.94
C ALA A 5 11.13 -6.75 -15.18
N LYS A 6 10.17 -7.44 -15.81
CA LYS A 6 8.72 -7.25 -15.56
C LYS A 6 8.23 -8.16 -14.42
N ALA A 7 8.94 -8.18 -13.29
CA ALA A 7 8.55 -9.00 -12.16
C ALA A 7 7.76 -8.16 -11.14
N ASN A 8 6.47 -8.48 -11.05
CA ASN A 8 5.64 -8.39 -9.84
C ASN A 8 5.13 -7.02 -9.44
N GLY A 9 4.15 -6.54 -10.21
CA GLY A 9 3.23 -5.49 -9.75
C GLY A 9 1.92 -5.50 -10.54
N SER A 10 1.53 -6.64 -11.13
CA SER A 10 0.26 -6.76 -11.84
C SER A 10 -0.89 -6.77 -10.83
N TRP A 11 -1.29 -5.58 -10.42
CA TRP A 11 -2.59 -5.34 -9.83
C TRP A 11 -3.65 -5.65 -10.90
N SER A 12 -4.46 -6.68 -10.68
CA SER A 12 -5.70 -6.90 -11.44
C SER A 12 -6.66 -5.78 -11.05
N ALA A 13 -6.60 -4.69 -11.81
CA ALA A 13 -6.95 -3.35 -11.37
C ALA A 13 -8.44 -3.04 -11.13
N LEU A 14 -9.32 -4.02 -10.93
CA LEU A 14 -10.73 -3.73 -10.61
C LEU A 14 -11.18 -4.30 -9.26
N ASP A 15 -10.49 -5.30 -8.71
CA ASP A 15 -11.03 -6.09 -7.59
C ASP A 15 -10.18 -5.97 -6.31
N ASP A 16 -8.86 -5.88 -6.44
CA ASP A 16 -7.92 -5.99 -5.32
C ASP A 16 -8.13 -4.90 -4.23
N VAL A 17 -8.42 -3.65 -4.61
CA VAL A 17 -8.65 -2.58 -3.62
C VAL A 17 -10.00 -2.78 -2.92
N GLU A 18 -11.01 -3.21 -3.67
CA GLU A 18 -12.35 -3.43 -3.12
C GLU A 18 -12.38 -4.61 -2.13
N ASN A 19 -11.56 -5.63 -2.37
CA ASN A 19 -11.31 -6.75 -1.46
C ASN A 19 -10.24 -6.48 -0.40
N GLU A 20 -9.77 -5.24 -0.28
CA GLU A 20 -8.78 -4.82 0.72
C GLU A 20 -7.47 -5.62 0.66
N ILE A 21 -7.08 -6.06 -0.54
CA ILE A 21 -5.84 -6.79 -0.77
C ILE A 21 -4.66 -5.83 -0.60
N ILE A 22 -3.82 -6.13 0.39
CA ILE A 22 -2.59 -5.38 0.66
C ILE A 22 -1.49 -5.91 -0.28
N PRO A 23 -0.86 -5.06 -1.11
CA PRO A 23 0.22 -5.49 -1.97
C PRO A 23 1.44 -5.92 -1.14
N ASN A 24 2.20 -6.88 -1.66
CA ASN A 24 3.33 -7.48 -0.95
C ASN A 24 4.33 -6.45 -0.41
N GLU A 25 4.68 -5.43 -1.20
CA GLU A 25 5.58 -4.35 -0.78
C GLU A 25 5.06 -3.52 0.41
N LEU A 26 3.74 -3.25 0.47
CA LEU A 26 3.13 -2.56 1.60
C LEU A 26 3.04 -3.50 2.81
N GLN A 27 2.74 -4.78 2.59
CA GLN A 27 2.73 -5.79 3.66
C GLN A 27 4.12 -5.96 4.29
N VAL A 28 5.19 -5.99 3.49
CA VAL A 28 6.57 -6.03 4.00
C VAL A 28 6.87 -4.80 4.86
N ALA A 29 6.46 -3.60 4.42
CA ALA A 29 6.66 -2.38 5.20
C ALA A 29 5.85 -2.39 6.51
N PHE A 30 4.64 -2.95 6.50
CA PHE A 30 3.83 -3.18 7.70
C PHE A 30 4.44 -4.21 8.65
N ASN A 31 5.02 -5.31 8.13
CA ASN A 31 5.70 -6.31 8.95
C ASN A 31 6.89 -5.70 9.72
N ASN A 32 7.56 -4.71 9.13
CA ASN A 32 8.65 -3.97 9.79
C ASN A 32 8.13 -2.91 10.79
N ASN A 33 6.84 -2.59 10.79
CA ASN A 33 6.23 -1.55 11.60
C ASN A 33 4.87 -2.02 12.16
N GLN A 34 4.92 -2.94 13.13
CA GLN A 34 3.73 -3.60 13.67
C GLN A 34 2.66 -2.60 14.15
N GLN A 35 3.05 -1.52 14.84
CA GLN A 35 2.13 -0.46 15.28
C GLN A 35 1.38 0.19 14.12
N ALA A 36 2.06 0.43 12.99
CA ALA A 36 1.43 0.98 11.80
C ALA A 36 0.36 0.02 11.26
N PHE A 37 0.66 -1.27 11.26
CA PHE A 37 -0.24 -2.30 10.75
C PHE A 37 -1.47 -2.49 11.63
N GLU A 38 -1.28 -2.47 12.96
CA GLU A 38 -2.37 -2.53 13.93
C GLU A 38 -3.33 -1.34 13.76
N ASN A 39 -2.79 -0.12 13.68
CA ASN A 39 -3.60 1.07 13.43
C ASN A 39 -4.33 0.98 12.09
N TYR A 40 -3.63 0.58 11.02
CA TYR A 40 -4.24 0.39 9.70
C TYR A 40 -5.41 -0.60 9.74
N LYS A 41 -5.24 -1.76 10.40
CA LYS A 41 -6.28 -2.78 10.55
C LYS A 41 -7.49 -2.30 11.35
N ASN A 42 -7.28 -1.38 12.30
CA ASN A 42 -8.34 -0.77 13.09
C ASN A 42 -9.11 0.33 12.33
N PHE A 43 -8.65 0.75 11.16
CA PHE A 43 -9.38 1.72 10.34
C PHE A 43 -10.61 1.09 9.68
N ALA A 44 -11.68 1.88 9.57
CA ALA A 44 -12.85 1.50 8.78
C ALA A 44 -12.45 1.19 7.33
N PRO A 45 -13.16 0.26 6.64
CA PRO A 45 -12.81 -0.18 5.29
C PRO A 45 -12.58 0.98 4.31
N SER A 46 -13.38 2.05 4.38
CA SER A 46 -13.23 3.22 3.51
C SER A 46 -11.86 3.89 3.59
N TYR A 47 -11.27 3.97 4.79
CA TYR A 47 -9.93 4.53 4.99
C TYR A 47 -8.84 3.57 4.52
N ARG A 48 -8.99 2.27 4.79
CA ARG A 48 -8.07 1.24 4.28
C ARG A 48 -8.03 1.26 2.75
N LYS A 49 -9.20 1.30 2.11
CA LYS A 49 -9.36 1.46 0.66
C LYS A 49 -8.77 2.75 0.13
N SER A 50 -8.94 3.87 0.84
CA SER A 50 -8.34 5.16 0.44
C SER A 50 -6.82 5.08 0.31
N TYR A 51 -6.13 4.45 1.27
CA TYR A 51 -4.69 4.21 1.18
C TYR A 51 -4.31 3.29 0.02
N LEU A 52 -5.06 2.20 -0.20
CA LEU A 52 -4.80 1.26 -1.30
C LEU A 52 -5.02 1.93 -2.66
N HIS A 53 -6.08 2.74 -2.83
CA HIS A 53 -6.31 3.55 -4.02
C HIS A 53 -5.20 4.57 -4.23
N TRP A 54 -4.74 5.23 -3.16
CA TRP A 54 -3.65 6.19 -3.25
C TRP A 54 -2.35 5.49 -3.65
N LEU A 55 -2.04 4.32 -3.10
CA LEU A 55 -0.86 3.56 -3.50
C LEU A 55 -0.96 3.09 -4.96
N LYS A 56 -2.12 2.56 -5.37
CA LYS A 56 -2.39 2.08 -6.74
C LYS A 56 -2.18 3.16 -7.81
N GLN A 57 -2.48 4.42 -7.49
CA GLN A 57 -2.26 5.53 -8.42
C GLN A 57 -0.78 5.82 -8.71
N ALA A 58 0.17 5.28 -7.92
CA ALA A 58 1.60 5.46 -8.15
C ALA A 58 2.12 4.48 -9.21
N LYS A 59 2.14 4.93 -10.47
CA LYS A 59 2.59 4.11 -11.61
C LYS A 59 4.11 3.91 -11.68
N ARG A 60 4.89 4.80 -11.06
CA ARG A 60 6.36 4.73 -11.02
C ARG A 60 6.80 4.08 -9.71
N GLU A 61 7.73 3.14 -9.79
CA GLU A 61 8.26 2.41 -8.63
C GLU A 61 8.77 3.35 -7.54
N GLU A 62 9.59 4.36 -7.91
CA GLU A 62 10.09 5.35 -6.95
C GLU A 62 8.95 6.07 -6.19
N THR A 63 7.88 6.44 -6.90
CA THR A 63 6.72 7.10 -6.28
C THR A 63 5.95 6.12 -5.39
N ARG A 64 5.87 4.85 -5.77
CA ARG A 64 5.20 3.80 -5.01
C ARG A 64 5.92 3.55 -3.68
N LEU A 65 7.25 3.44 -3.71
CA LEU A 65 8.09 3.33 -2.52
C LEU A 65 7.92 4.54 -1.58
N LYS A 66 7.99 5.76 -2.12
CA LYS A 66 7.75 6.99 -1.33
C LYS A 66 6.36 7.02 -0.68
N ARG A 67 5.32 6.54 -1.39
CA ARG A 67 3.96 6.44 -0.83
C ARG A 67 3.87 5.38 0.25
N ILE A 68 4.52 4.23 0.11
CA ILE A 68 4.57 3.20 1.16
C ILE A 68 5.15 3.77 2.44
N GLU A 69 6.32 4.43 2.36
CA GLU A 69 6.91 5.08 3.52
C GLU A 69 5.98 6.11 4.16
N LYS A 70 5.25 6.87 3.35
CA LYS A 70 4.27 7.85 3.83
C LYS A 70 3.07 7.17 4.49
N ILE A 71 2.54 6.08 3.93
CA ILE A 71 1.44 5.29 4.50
C ILE A 71 1.85 4.79 5.88
N ILE A 72 3.03 4.19 6.02
CA ILE A 72 3.54 3.71 7.29
C ILE A 72 3.60 4.86 8.31
N LYS A 73 4.22 6.00 7.96
CA LYS A 73 4.31 7.18 8.84
C LYS A 73 2.94 7.67 9.29
N LEU A 74 1.96 7.70 8.40
CA LEU A 74 0.61 8.15 8.73
C LEU A 74 -0.10 7.16 9.66
N CYS A 75 0.01 5.86 9.36
CA CYS A 75 -0.61 4.82 10.18
C CYS A 75 0.02 4.76 11.58
N ILE A 76 1.34 4.94 11.72
CA ILE A 76 2.01 5.08 13.04
C ILE A 76 1.38 6.22 13.85
N ASN A 77 1.11 7.35 13.20
CA ASN A 77 0.49 8.52 13.81
C ASN A 77 -1.05 8.43 13.90
N ASN A 78 -1.63 7.25 13.64
CA ASN A 78 -3.07 7.00 13.64
C ASN A 78 -3.87 7.96 12.73
N LYS A 79 -3.25 8.45 11.65
CA LYS A 79 -3.90 9.25 10.61
C LYS A 79 -4.55 8.31 9.61
N LYS A 80 -5.79 8.63 9.19
CA LYS A 80 -6.66 7.75 8.40
C LYS A 80 -6.68 8.07 6.91
N THR A 81 -6.03 9.15 6.49
CA THR A 81 -5.97 9.60 5.10
C THR A 81 -4.55 10.01 4.71
N PRO A 82 -4.13 9.73 3.46
CA PRO A 82 -2.84 10.14 2.91
C PRO A 82 -2.66 11.66 2.72
#